data_AF-A0AAU6BAC7-F1
#
_entry.id   AF-A0AAU6BAC7-F1
#
_cell.length_a   1.000
_cell.length_b   1.000
_cell.length_c   1.000
_cell.angle_alpha   90.00
_cell.angle_beta   90.00
_cell.angle_gamma   90.00
#
_symmetry.space_group_name_H-M   'P 1'
#
loop_
_entity.id
_entity.type
_entity.pdbx_description
1 polymer ?
#
loop_
_entity_poly.entity_id
_entity_poly.type
_entity_poly.pdbx_seq_one_letter_code
_entity_poly.pdbx_strand_id
1 'polypeptide(L)'
;MGEVVRRVSGRSLREFVAEEIAGPLGADFQIGAAREDWGRIADVVPPPLPADRPAVDPDSPAGKTLTGPAATADAANTPAWRTAEIGAANGHGNARSVARILSVLARGGEVDGVRLLSEKTIDLVFDVQADGIDLVNGLALRWGIGYALPQRDTVPWMKAVYDQFA
;
A
#
# COMPACT_ATOMS: atom_id res chain seq x y z
N MET A 1 -3.03 8.07 -8.26
CA MET A 1 -2.24 7.22 -9.17
C MET A 1 -3.06 6.52 -10.25
N GLY A 2 -4.15 5.80 -9.93
CA GLY A 2 -4.94 5.08 -10.95
C GLY A 2 -5.35 5.91 -12.17
N GLU A 3 -5.78 7.16 -11.96
CA GLU A 3 -6.13 8.08 -13.06
C GLU A 3 -4.92 8.47 -13.93
N VAL A 4 -3.73 8.61 -13.35
CA VAL A 4 -2.50 8.89 -14.11
C VAL A 4 -2.16 7.70 -15.01
N VAL A 5 -2.19 6.48 -14.44
CA VAL A 5 -2.02 5.24 -15.20
C VAL A 5 -3.01 5.20 -16.37
N ARG A 6 -4.30 5.39 -16.09
CA ARG A 6 -5.36 5.37 -17.11
C ARG A 6 -5.14 6.38 -18.23
N ARG A 7 -4.73 7.60 -17.92
CA ARG A 7 -4.49 8.63 -18.94
C ARG A 7 -3.25 8.37 -19.78
N VAL A 8 -2.21 7.77 -19.20
CA VAL A 8 -0.94 7.53 -19.89
C VAL A 8 -0.96 6.23 -20.70
N SER A 9 -1.53 5.15 -20.16
CA SER A 9 -1.54 3.83 -20.79
C SER A 9 -2.84 3.48 -21.51
N GLY A 10 -3.94 4.18 -21.21
CA GLY A 10 -5.29 3.83 -21.67
C GLY A 10 -5.95 2.69 -20.90
N ARG A 11 -5.27 2.12 -19.88
CA ARG A 11 -5.69 0.91 -19.15
C ARG A 11 -6.11 1.23 -17.73
N SER A 12 -7.06 0.49 -17.17
CA SER A 12 -7.44 0.64 -15.77
C SER A 12 -6.27 0.29 -14.84
N LEU A 13 -6.36 0.68 -13.56
CA LEU A 13 -5.30 0.32 -12.61
C LEU A 13 -5.27 -1.20 -12.37
N ARG A 14 -6.43 -1.86 -12.34
CA ARG A 14 -6.53 -3.32 -12.28
C ARG A 14 -5.79 -3.97 -13.44
N GLU A 15 -6.11 -3.56 -14.66
CA GLU A 15 -5.52 -4.13 -15.89
C GLU A 15 -4.00 -3.94 -15.89
N PHE A 16 -3.54 -2.72 -15.59
CA PHE A 16 -2.12 -2.42 -15.54
C PHE A 16 -1.39 -3.29 -14.50
N VAL A 17 -1.90 -3.38 -13.27
CA VAL A 17 -1.26 -4.22 -12.24
C VAL A 17 -1.30 -5.70 -12.62
N ALA A 18 -2.40 -6.18 -13.20
CA ALA A 18 -2.53 -7.57 -13.60
C ALA A 18 -1.53 -7.96 -14.70
N GLU A 19 -1.39 -7.16 -15.76
CA GLU A 19 -0.58 -7.54 -16.93
C GLU A 19 0.87 -7.04 -16.88
N GLU A 20 1.16 -5.93 -16.20
CA GLU A 20 2.52 -5.35 -16.17
C GLU A 20 3.30 -5.72 -14.91
N ILE A 21 2.64 -6.22 -13.86
CA ILE A 21 3.27 -6.50 -12.56
C ILE A 21 2.99 -7.92 -12.10
N ALA A 22 1.74 -8.23 -11.75
CA ALA A 22 1.38 -9.48 -11.10
C ALA A 22 1.52 -10.68 -12.05
N GLY A 23 1.02 -10.57 -13.27
CA GLY A 23 1.07 -11.60 -14.30
C GLY A 23 2.50 -12.00 -14.70
N PRO A 24 3.35 -11.06 -15.13
CA PRO A 24 4.74 -11.36 -15.49
C PRO A 24 5.52 -11.98 -14.35
N LEU A 25 5.29 -11.52 -13.12
CA LEU A 25 5.92 -12.10 -11.94
C LEU A 25 5.30 -13.44 -11.52
N GLY A 26 4.10 -13.80 -11.98
CA GLY A 26 3.35 -14.93 -11.42
C GLY A 26 2.97 -14.71 -9.95
N ALA A 27 2.72 -13.46 -9.56
CA ALA A 27 2.31 -13.09 -8.21
C ALA A 27 0.78 -13.12 -8.09
N ASP A 28 0.25 -13.87 -7.12
CA ASP A 28 -1.18 -13.91 -6.79
C ASP A 28 -1.63 -12.62 -6.07
N PHE A 29 -1.79 -11.54 -6.84
CA PHE A 29 -2.19 -10.23 -6.37
C PHE A 29 -3.14 -9.56 -7.36
N GLN A 30 -4.21 -8.96 -6.86
CA GLN A 30 -5.28 -8.33 -7.65
C GLN A 30 -5.70 -7.00 -7.02
N ILE A 31 -6.09 -6.03 -7.86
CA ILE A 31 -6.84 -4.85 -7.44
C ILE A 31 -8.26 -5.01 -7.94
N GLY A 32 -9.21 -5.17 -7.02
CA GLY A 32 -10.54 -5.67 -7.36
C GLY A 32 -10.49 -7.15 -7.74
N ALA A 33 -10.87 -8.02 -6.81
CA ALA A 33 -10.78 -9.46 -6.97
C ALA A 33 -11.81 -10.02 -7.98
N ALA A 34 -11.37 -10.99 -8.78
CA ALA A 34 -12.22 -11.79 -9.65
C ALA A 34 -13.20 -12.65 -8.82
N ARG A 35 -14.40 -12.90 -9.32
CA ARG A 35 -15.48 -13.55 -8.55
C ARG A 35 -15.17 -15.00 -8.21
N GLU A 36 -14.52 -15.69 -9.15
CA GLU A 36 -14.03 -17.06 -9.02
C GLU A 36 -13.05 -17.22 -7.84
N ASP A 37 -12.35 -16.15 -7.45
CA ASP A 37 -11.38 -16.16 -6.37
C ASP A 37 -11.98 -15.82 -5.00
N TRP A 38 -13.29 -15.55 -4.90
CA TRP A 38 -13.88 -15.14 -3.63
C TRP A 38 -13.85 -16.22 -2.55
N GLY A 39 -13.82 -17.50 -2.95
CA GLY A 39 -13.73 -18.62 -2.03
C GLY A 39 -12.40 -18.71 -1.27
N ARG A 40 -11.37 -17.97 -1.70
CA ARG A 40 -10.05 -17.92 -1.05
C ARG A 40 -9.72 -16.55 -0.43
N ILE A 41 -10.67 -15.63 -0.40
CA ILE A 41 -10.54 -14.34 0.30
C ILE A 41 -10.97 -14.52 1.75
N ALA A 42 -10.05 -14.33 2.68
CA ALA A 42 -10.37 -14.34 4.10
C ALA A 42 -11.15 -13.08 4.49
N ASP A 43 -12.09 -13.21 5.42
CA ASP A 43 -12.81 -12.05 5.96
C ASP A 43 -11.90 -11.22 6.87
N VAL A 44 -12.00 -9.90 6.73
CA VAL A 44 -11.34 -8.94 7.61
C VAL A 44 -12.06 -8.94 8.94
N VAL A 45 -11.32 -9.20 10.02
CA VAL A 45 -11.80 -9.09 11.40
C VAL A 45 -11.33 -7.75 11.96
N PRO A 46 -12.23 -6.87 12.44
CA PRO A 46 -11.83 -5.59 13.01
C PRO A 46 -11.03 -5.79 14.30
N PRO A 47 -10.01 -4.95 14.57
CA PRO A 47 -9.35 -4.96 15.87
C PRO A 47 -10.31 -4.45 16.95
N PRO A 48 -10.07 -4.78 18.24
CA PRO A 48 -10.77 -4.11 19.33
C PRO A 48 -10.55 -2.60 19.22
N LEU A 49 -11.65 -1.84 19.19
CA LEU A 49 -11.58 -0.38 19.10
C LEU A 49 -11.27 0.19 20.50
N PRO A 50 -10.35 1.16 20.61
CA PRO A 50 -10.19 1.94 21.84
C PRO A 50 -11.52 2.58 22.23
N ALA A 51 -11.85 2.56 23.52
CA ALA A 51 -13.09 3.15 24.04
C ALA A 51 -13.11 4.69 23.85
N ASP A 52 -11.94 5.32 23.79
CA ASP A 52 -11.72 6.73 23.58
C ASP A 52 -11.01 6.97 22.24
N ARG A 53 -11.73 7.57 21.29
CA ARG A 53 -11.10 8.19 20.13
C ARG A 53 -10.97 9.68 20.43
N PRO A 54 -9.76 10.25 20.42
CA PRO A 54 -9.61 11.69 20.57
C PRO A 54 -10.38 12.39 19.45
N ALA A 55 -11.08 13.47 19.81
CA ALA A 55 -11.77 14.29 18.82
C ALA A 55 -10.73 14.88 17.86
N VAL A 56 -10.97 14.69 16.57
CA VAL A 56 -10.15 15.28 15.50
C VAL A 56 -10.91 16.48 14.95
N ASP A 57 -10.21 17.59 14.76
CA ASP A 57 -10.78 18.77 14.11
C ASP A 57 -11.24 18.39 12.67
N PRO A 58 -12.54 18.52 12.33
CA PRO A 58 -13.06 18.13 11.03
C PRO A 58 -12.46 18.94 9.87
N ASP A 59 -11.93 20.14 10.14
CA ASP A 59 -11.32 20.99 9.11
C ASP A 59 -9.83 20.70 8.90
N SER A 60 -9.20 19.96 9.81
CA SER A 60 -7.82 19.52 9.69
C SER A 60 -7.63 18.48 8.57
N PRO A 61 -6.40 18.31 8.03
CA PRO A 61 -6.10 17.21 7.11
C PRO A 61 -6.47 15.84 7.68
N ALA A 62 -6.14 15.59 8.94
CA ALA A 62 -6.49 14.35 9.64
C ALA A 62 -8.01 14.12 9.68
N GLY A 63 -8.80 15.14 10.02
CA GLY A 63 -10.26 15.07 10.04
C GLY A 63 -10.81 14.65 8.67
N LYS A 64 -10.44 15.39 7.63
CA LYS A 64 -10.90 15.13 6.26
C LYS A 64 -10.48 13.76 5.72
N THR A 65 -9.30 13.27 6.09
CA THR A 65 -8.81 11.95 5.66
C THR A 65 -9.43 10.79 6.45
N LEU A 66 -9.51 10.90 7.78
CA LEU A 66 -9.93 9.80 8.66
C LEU A 66 -11.45 9.71 8.82
N THR A 67 -12.19 10.79 8.59
CA THR A 67 -13.66 10.82 8.65
C THR A 67 -14.32 10.88 7.27
N GLY A 68 -13.58 10.57 6.20
CA GLY A 68 -14.14 10.29 4.89
C GLY A 68 -15.06 9.05 4.90
N PRO A 69 -15.46 8.50 3.74
CA PRO A 69 -16.24 7.27 3.70
C PRO A 69 -15.63 6.18 4.59
N ALA A 70 -16.43 5.63 5.50
CA ALA A 70 -15.93 4.72 6.51
C ALA A 70 -15.40 3.43 5.87
N ALA A 71 -14.09 3.19 5.96
CA ALA A 71 -13.43 1.96 5.55
C ALA A 71 -13.49 0.91 6.68
N THR A 72 -14.69 0.47 7.03
CA THR A 72 -14.87 -0.54 8.07
C THR A 72 -14.46 -1.93 7.57
N ALA A 73 -14.15 -2.85 8.51
CA ALA A 73 -13.93 -4.25 8.18
C ALA A 73 -15.14 -4.86 7.46
N ASP A 74 -16.36 -4.54 7.90
CA ASP A 74 -17.59 -5.00 7.25
C ASP A 74 -17.72 -4.48 5.81
N ALA A 75 -17.32 -3.23 5.55
CA ALA A 75 -17.28 -2.69 4.20
C ALA A 75 -16.32 -3.48 3.32
N ALA A 76 -15.12 -3.79 3.82
CA ALA A 76 -14.10 -4.57 3.12
C ALA A 76 -14.57 -6.00 2.75
N ASN A 77 -15.46 -6.57 3.56
CA ASN A 77 -16.02 -7.91 3.34
C ASN A 77 -17.16 -7.95 2.31
N THR A 78 -17.64 -6.80 1.83
CA THR A 78 -18.77 -6.77 0.89
C THR A 78 -18.38 -7.17 -0.54
N PRO A 79 -19.32 -7.76 -1.32
CA PRO A 79 -19.17 -7.97 -2.76
C PRO A 79 -18.75 -6.71 -3.54
N ALA A 80 -19.33 -5.56 -3.17
CA ALA A 80 -19.07 -4.28 -3.84
C ALA A 80 -17.64 -3.78 -3.58
N TRP A 81 -17.12 -3.97 -2.36
CA TRP A 81 -15.71 -3.71 -2.09
C TRP A 81 -14.86 -4.68 -2.89
N ARG A 82 -15.07 -6.00 -2.79
CA ARG A 82 -14.22 -6.99 -3.47
C ARG A 82 -14.06 -6.73 -4.97
N THR A 83 -15.09 -6.26 -5.68
CA THR A 83 -14.96 -5.93 -7.11
C THR A 83 -14.42 -4.54 -7.42
N ALA A 84 -14.37 -3.61 -6.47
CA ALA A 84 -13.99 -2.22 -6.73
C ALA A 84 -12.49 -2.04 -7.01
N GLU A 85 -12.16 -1.08 -7.88
CA GLU A 85 -10.77 -0.70 -8.16
C GLU A 85 -10.31 0.44 -7.23
N ILE A 86 -9.95 0.10 -5.99
CA ILE A 86 -9.48 1.08 -5.00
C ILE A 86 -7.98 0.86 -4.77
N GLY A 87 -7.15 1.44 -5.65
CA GLY A 87 -5.70 1.22 -5.65
C GLY A 87 -4.96 1.58 -4.35
N ALA A 88 -5.58 2.37 -3.47
CA ALA A 88 -5.01 2.74 -2.18
C ALA A 88 -5.32 1.75 -1.04
N ALA A 89 -6.32 0.87 -1.19
CA ALA A 89 -6.86 0.12 -0.05
C ALA A 89 -7.33 -1.32 -0.36
N ASN A 90 -7.54 -1.67 -1.64
CA ASN A 90 -8.27 -2.87 -2.04
C ASN A 90 -7.42 -3.82 -2.90
N GLY A 91 -6.18 -4.03 -2.43
CA GLY A 91 -5.34 -5.10 -2.93
C GLY A 91 -5.74 -6.43 -2.29
N HIS A 92 -6.03 -7.44 -3.09
CA HIS A 92 -6.26 -8.81 -2.65
C HIS A 92 -5.05 -9.66 -3.04
N GLY A 93 -4.42 -10.30 -2.06
CA GLY A 93 -3.25 -11.14 -2.29
C GLY A 93 -2.83 -11.84 -1.01
N ASN A 94 -1.57 -12.30 -0.98
CA ASN A 94 -1.02 -12.99 0.18
C ASN A 94 0.42 -12.53 0.42
N ALA A 95 1.00 -12.94 1.56
CA ALA A 95 2.36 -12.53 1.93
C ALA A 95 3.40 -12.86 0.85
N ARG A 96 3.25 -13.99 0.16
CA ARG A 96 4.17 -14.41 -0.91
C ARG A 96 4.08 -13.50 -2.12
N SER A 97 2.89 -13.14 -2.57
CA SER A 97 2.72 -12.29 -3.76
C SER A 97 3.21 -10.87 -3.52
N VAL A 98 2.89 -10.29 -2.35
CA VAL A 98 3.40 -8.96 -1.96
C VAL A 98 4.92 -8.97 -1.85
N ALA A 99 5.51 -9.96 -1.16
CA ALA A 99 6.96 -10.08 -1.05
C ALA A 99 7.64 -10.24 -2.41
N ARG A 100 7.03 -11.02 -3.32
CA ARG A 100 7.54 -11.22 -4.68
C ARG A 100 7.53 -9.92 -5.48
N ILE A 101 6.43 -9.16 -5.45
CA ILE A 101 6.33 -7.85 -6.14
C ILE A 101 7.37 -6.88 -5.58
N LEU A 102 7.45 -6.74 -4.25
CA LEU A 102 8.38 -5.81 -3.62
C LEU A 102 9.85 -6.24 -3.79
N SER A 103 10.12 -7.54 -3.96
CA SER A 103 11.49 -8.03 -4.19
C SER A 103 12.12 -7.49 -5.47
N VAL A 104 11.33 -6.99 -6.43
CA VAL A 104 11.83 -6.27 -7.61
C VAL A 104 12.74 -5.11 -7.20
N LEU A 105 12.34 -4.32 -6.19
CA LEU A 105 13.17 -3.21 -5.70
C LEU A 105 14.45 -3.74 -5.03
N ALA A 106 14.33 -4.74 -4.17
CA ALA A 106 15.44 -5.30 -3.43
C ALA A 106 16.46 -6.06 -4.30
N ARG A 107 16.06 -6.47 -5.51
CA ARG A 107 16.87 -7.27 -6.45
C ARG A 107 17.30 -6.51 -7.71
N GLY A 108 17.39 -5.17 -7.65
CA GLY A 108 17.90 -4.38 -8.78
C GLY A 108 16.97 -4.38 -10.01
N GLY A 109 15.67 -4.57 -9.78
CA GLY A 109 14.62 -4.42 -10.80
C GLY A 109 14.22 -5.71 -11.50
N GLU A 110 14.81 -6.85 -11.14
CA GLU A 110 14.56 -8.13 -11.79
C GLU A 110 14.35 -9.29 -10.79
N VAL A 111 13.33 -10.10 -11.06
CA VAL A 111 13.00 -11.29 -10.28
C VAL A 111 12.77 -12.45 -11.25
N ASP A 112 13.57 -13.51 -11.09
CA ASP A 112 13.44 -14.77 -11.84
C ASP A 112 13.40 -14.57 -13.38
N GLY A 113 14.25 -13.67 -13.89
CA GLY A 113 14.34 -13.34 -15.31
C GLY A 113 13.34 -12.29 -15.80
N VAL A 114 12.46 -11.79 -14.93
CA VAL A 114 11.46 -10.76 -15.26
C VAL A 114 11.90 -9.41 -14.72
N ARG A 115 12.25 -8.51 -15.63
CA ARG A 115 12.66 -7.14 -15.31
C ARG A 115 11.48 -6.19 -15.42
N LEU A 116 11.16 -5.50 -14.32
CA LEU A 116 10.10 -4.47 -14.30
C LEU A 116 10.64 -3.05 -14.18
N LEU A 117 11.82 -2.89 -13.55
CA LEU A 117 12.42 -1.58 -13.31
C LEU A 117 13.91 -1.58 -13.70
N SER A 118 14.40 -0.40 -14.07
CA SER A 118 15.85 -0.16 -14.16
C SER A 118 16.37 0.24 -12.77
N GLU A 119 17.67 0.04 -12.51
CA GLU A 119 18.31 0.52 -11.27
C GLU A 119 18.11 2.02 -11.09
N LYS A 120 18.29 2.80 -12.17
CA LYS A 120 18.04 4.25 -12.16
C LYS A 120 16.61 4.61 -11.74
N THR A 121 15.62 3.81 -12.10
CA THR A 121 14.22 4.02 -11.68
C THR A 121 14.04 3.67 -10.20
N ILE A 122 14.73 2.64 -9.71
CA ILE A 122 14.72 2.25 -8.30
C ILE A 122 15.36 3.35 -7.45
N ASP A 123 16.46 3.96 -7.90
CA ASP A 123 17.12 5.04 -7.16
C ASP A 123 16.17 6.20 -6.85
N LEU A 124 15.25 6.52 -7.76
CA LEU A 124 14.24 7.56 -7.57
C LEU A 124 13.29 7.27 -6.38
N VAL A 125 13.12 6.01 -5.98
CA VAL A 125 12.32 5.67 -4.79
C VAL A 125 12.93 6.32 -3.54
N PHE A 126 14.25 6.45 -3.49
CA PHE A 126 14.97 6.96 -2.33
C PHE A 126 15.14 8.49 -2.35
N ASP A 127 14.74 9.17 -3.42
CA ASP A 127 14.69 10.62 -3.48
C ASP A 127 13.61 11.13 -2.52
N VAL A 128 14.05 11.72 -1.40
CA VAL A 128 13.16 12.23 -0.36
C VAL A 128 12.27 13.34 -0.91
N GLN A 129 10.96 13.10 -0.89
CA GLN A 129 9.92 14.05 -1.31
C GLN A 129 9.34 14.83 -0.12
N ALA A 130 9.32 14.23 1.07
CA ALA A 130 8.92 14.87 2.32
C ALA A 130 9.58 14.19 3.53
N ASP A 131 9.93 14.96 4.55
CA ASP A 131 10.48 14.45 5.82
C ASP A 131 9.99 15.34 6.98
N GLY A 132 9.23 14.77 7.91
CA GLY A 132 8.69 15.51 9.05
C GLY A 132 7.47 14.85 9.68
N ILE A 133 6.75 15.60 10.50
CA ILE A 133 5.51 15.13 11.12
C ILE A 133 4.40 15.12 10.06
N ASP A 134 3.85 13.94 9.79
CA ASP A 134 2.73 13.77 8.88
C ASP A 134 1.45 14.35 9.48
N LEU A 135 0.77 15.21 8.73
CA LEU A 135 -0.39 15.97 9.23
C LEU A 135 -1.65 15.12 9.44
N VAL A 136 -1.67 13.88 8.95
CA VAL A 136 -2.79 12.95 9.14
C VAL A 136 -2.49 11.98 10.28
N ASN A 137 -1.32 11.36 10.25
CA ASN A 137 -0.94 10.31 11.19
C ASN A 137 -0.34 10.87 12.49
N GLY A 138 0.20 12.10 12.47
CA GLY A 138 0.94 12.70 13.58
C GLY A 138 2.31 12.05 13.84
N LEU A 139 2.75 11.13 12.98
CA LEU A 139 4.01 10.41 13.09
C LEU A 139 5.12 11.12 12.32
N ALA A 140 6.36 11.00 12.79
CA ALA A 140 7.53 11.37 11.99
C ALA A 140 7.65 10.39 10.81
N LEU A 141 7.39 10.83 9.59
CA LEU A 141 7.47 10.02 8.38
C LEU A 141 8.41 10.67 7.37
N ARG A 142 9.17 9.81 6.68
CA ARG A 142 9.97 10.19 5.53
C ARG A 142 9.39 9.50 4.29
N TRP A 143 9.02 10.29 3.29
CA TRP A 143 8.41 9.81 2.06
C TRP A 143 9.39 9.95 0.90
N GLY A 144 9.60 8.85 0.19
CA GLY A 144 10.19 8.84 -1.15
C GLY A 144 9.09 8.86 -2.21
N ILE A 145 9.42 8.45 -3.44
CA ILE A 145 8.42 8.39 -4.51
C ILE A 145 7.55 7.14 -4.34
N GLY A 146 6.40 7.30 -3.67
CA GLY A 146 5.40 6.25 -3.48
C GLY A 146 5.67 5.26 -2.34
N TYR A 147 6.81 5.40 -1.65
CA TYR A 147 7.20 4.54 -0.52
C TYR A 147 7.50 5.37 0.73
N ALA A 148 7.12 4.85 1.89
CA ALA A 148 7.67 5.32 3.16
C ALA A 148 9.12 4.82 3.28
N LEU A 149 10.05 5.73 3.51
CA LEU A 149 11.46 5.44 3.73
C LEU A 149 11.73 5.18 5.22
N PRO A 150 12.81 4.46 5.56
CA PRO A 150 13.18 4.22 6.94
C PRO A 150 13.33 5.53 7.73
N GLN A 151 12.62 5.62 8.86
CA GLN A 151 12.67 6.73 9.80
C GLN A 151 12.64 6.17 11.22
N ARG A 152 13.69 6.44 11.99
CA ARG A 152 13.88 5.86 13.34
C ARG A 152 12.85 6.36 14.34
N ASP A 153 12.37 7.58 14.14
CA ASP A 153 11.45 8.25 15.06
C ASP A 153 9.99 7.93 14.77
N THR A 154 9.66 7.24 13.65
CA THR A 154 8.28 6.85 13.32
C THR A 154 7.67 5.97 14.39
N VAL A 155 8.48 5.05 14.92
CA VAL A 155 8.05 4.03 15.88
C VAL A 155 9.06 3.99 17.03
N PRO A 156 8.93 4.87 18.04
CA PRO A 156 9.96 5.07 19.06
C PRO A 156 10.38 3.81 19.82
N TRP A 157 9.48 2.82 19.97
CA TRP A 157 9.80 1.54 20.62
C TRP A 157 10.67 0.61 19.78
N MET A 158 10.71 0.78 18.45
CA MET A 158 11.67 0.05 17.58
C MET A 158 13.09 0.60 17.70
N LYS A 159 13.28 1.83 18.19
CA LYS A 159 14.61 2.41 18.42
C LYS A 159 15.44 1.54 19.37
N ALA A 160 14.81 1.01 20.43
CA ALA A 160 15.44 0.10 21.38
C ALA A 160 15.86 -1.24 20.74
N VAL A 161 15.19 -1.67 19.66
CA VAL A 161 15.55 -2.89 18.92
C VAL A 161 16.75 -2.64 18.01
N TYR A 162 16.80 -1.50 17.30
CA TYR A 162 17.95 -1.16 16.45
C TYR A 162 19.24 -0.90 17.23
N ASP A 163 19.13 -0.29 18.42
CA ASP A 163 20.29 -0.02 19.28
C ASP A 163 20.88 -1.31 19.90
N GLN A 164 20.21 -2.46 19.80
CA GLN A 164 20.72 -3.78 20.24
C GLN A 164 21.57 -4.51 19.19
N PHE A 165 21.51 -4.08 17.92
CA PHE A 165 22.21 -4.72 16.79
C PHE A 165 23.26 -3.81 16.14
N ALA A 166 23.56 -2.66 16.76
CA ALA A 166 24.63 -1.73 16.38
C ALA A 166 25.81 -1.85 17.35
#